data_AF-A0A655Z8C1-F1
#
_entry.id   AF-A0A655Z8C1-F1
#
_cell.length_a   1.000
_cell.length_b   1.000
_cell.length_c   1.000
_cell.angle_alpha   90.00
_cell.angle_beta   90.00
_cell.angle_gamma   90.00
#
_symmetry.space_group_name_H-M   'P 1'
#
loop_
_entity.id
_entity.type
_entity.pdbx_description
1 polymer ?
#
loop_
_entity_poly.entity_id
_entity_poly.type
_entity_poly.pdbx_seq_one_letter_code
_entity_poly.pdbx_strand_id
1 'polypeptide(L)'
;MSEVKGFGRQKGHTELYRGAEYQVDFLPKVKIEIATQSDNVDRVVEAIIKAAHTGKIGDGKIFVYDLSQAVRIRTGEMDSEAL
;
A
#
# COMPACT_ATOMS: atom_id res chain seq x y z
N MET A 1 1.51 -2.91 -8.69
CA MET A 1 1.80 -1.58 -8.12
C MET A 1 0.82 -0.61 -8.76
N SER A 2 -0.02 0.02 -7.98
CA SER A 2 -1.02 0.99 -8.48
C SER A 2 -0.82 2.33 -7.78
N GLU A 3 -1.05 3.41 -8.52
CA GLU A 3 -1.09 4.75 -7.94
C GLU A 3 -2.39 4.93 -7.17
N VAL A 4 -2.28 5.41 -5.94
CA VAL A 4 -3.43 5.69 -5.08
C VAL A 4 -3.32 7.08 -4.48
N LYS A 5 -4.48 7.65 -4.18
CA LYS A 5 -4.59 8.95 -3.51
C LYS A 5 -4.76 8.71 -2.00
N GLY A 6 -3.75 9.09 -1.21
CA GLY A 6 -3.78 8.94 0.24
C GLY A 6 -4.34 10.19 0.93
N PHE A 7 -5.23 10.00 1.92
CA PHE A 7 -5.72 11.05 2.82
C PHE A 7 -5.19 10.80 4.25
N GLY A 8 -4.68 11.82 4.95
CA GLY A 8 -4.11 11.66 6.29
C GLY A 8 -3.60 12.94 6.94
N ARG A 9 -2.90 12.84 8.09
CA ARG A 9 -2.38 13.98 8.88
C ARG A 9 -1.29 14.82 8.19
N GLN A 10 -0.89 14.46 6.97
CA GLN A 10 0.08 15.22 6.20
C GLN A 10 -0.67 16.40 5.56
N LYS A 11 -0.58 17.59 6.18
CA LYS A 11 -1.27 18.80 5.70
C LYS A 11 -0.89 19.07 4.24
N GLY A 12 -1.88 19.18 3.36
CA GLY A 12 -1.65 19.64 1.99
C GLY A 12 -1.52 21.16 1.92
N HIS A 13 -1.03 21.65 0.77
CA HIS A 13 -0.97 23.07 0.47
C HIS A 13 -2.31 23.53 -0.14
N THR A 14 -2.80 24.69 0.30
CA THR A 14 -4.00 25.32 -0.27
C THR A 14 -3.70 25.84 -1.69
N GLU A 15 -4.27 25.23 -2.72
CA GLU A 15 -4.26 25.79 -4.08
C GLU A 15 -5.63 26.39 -4.42
N LEU A 16 -5.65 27.67 -4.83
CA LEU A 16 -6.85 28.33 -5.35
C LEU A 16 -7.10 27.89 -6.80
N TYR A 17 -8.23 27.22 -7.08
CA TYR A 17 -8.69 26.97 -8.44
C TYR A 17 -10.01 27.71 -8.71
N ARG A 18 -9.96 28.75 -9.54
CA ARG A 18 -11.12 29.53 -10.04
C ARG A 18 -12.13 29.99 -8.96
N GLY A 19 -11.64 30.51 -7.83
CA GLY A 19 -12.47 31.18 -6.84
C GLY A 19 -13.35 30.27 -5.98
N ALA A 20 -13.16 28.95 -6.05
CA ALA A 20 -13.73 28.00 -5.11
C ALA A 20 -12.61 27.32 -4.31
N GLU A 21 -12.69 27.35 -2.98
CA GLU A 21 -11.79 26.59 -2.13
C GLU A 21 -12.11 25.10 -2.26
N TYR A 22 -11.27 24.37 -2.98
CA TYR A 22 -11.31 22.91 -3.01
C TYR A 22 -10.13 22.38 -2.21
N GLN A 23 -10.40 22.01 -0.95
CA GLN A 23 -9.43 21.33 -0.11
C GLN A 23 -9.29 19.87 -0.59
N VAL A 24 -8.44 19.64 -1.59
CA VAL A 24 -8.23 18.31 -2.17
C VAL A 24 -6.84 17.82 -1.77
N ASP A 25 -6.73 17.41 -0.51
CA ASP A 25 -5.51 16.90 0.13
C ASP A 25 -5.27 15.42 -0.24
N PHE A 26 -4.99 15.16 -1.51
CA PHE A 26 -4.54 13.84 -1.95
C PHE A 26 -3.06 13.91 -2.33
N LEU A 27 -2.22 13.36 -1.46
CA LEU A 27 -0.83 13.13 -1.84
C LEU A 27 -0.72 11.84 -2.63
N PRO A 28 0.04 11.83 -3.74
CA PRO A 28 0.28 10.61 -4.49
C PRO A 28 1.00 9.60 -3.60
N LYS A 29 0.45 8.40 -3.51
CA LYS A 29 1.02 7.27 -2.80
C LYS A 29 1.02 6.06 -3.73
N VAL A 30 1.89 5.11 -3.44
CA VAL A 30 1.93 3.83 -4.13
C VAL A 30 1.25 2.78 -3.26
N LYS A 31 0.32 2.02 -3.86
CA LYS A 31 -0.19 0.78 -3.26
C LYS A 31 0.62 -0.42 -3.79
N ILE A 32 1.17 -1.18 -2.86
CA ILE A 32 1.85 -2.43 -3.10
C ILE A 32 1.00 -3.53 -2.46
N GLU A 33 0.71 -4.57 -3.23
CA GLU A 33 -0.04 -5.76 -2.78
C GLU A 33 0.84 -6.98 -3.03
N ILE A 34 1.07 -7.77 -1.99
CA ILE A 34 1.96 -8.93 -2.00
C ILE A 34 1.18 -10.08 -1.38
N ALA A 35 1.04 -11.17 -2.14
CA ALA A 35 0.60 -12.45 -1.60
C ALA A 35 1.85 -13.27 -1.25
N THR A 36 1.89 -13.86 -0.05
CA THR A 36 3.03 -14.63 0.44
C THR A 36 2.55 -15.72 1.39
N GLN A 37 3.42 -16.70 1.68
CA GLN A 37 3.14 -17.73 2.67
C GLN A 37 3.16 -17.14 4.08
N SER A 38 2.37 -17.70 5.00
CA SER A 38 2.19 -17.15 6.37
C SER A 38 3.50 -17.06 7.16
N ASP A 39 4.43 -17.98 6.93
CA ASP A 39 5.76 -18.02 7.55
C ASP A 39 6.68 -16.86 7.12
N ASN A 40 6.38 -16.22 5.99
CA ASN A 40 7.14 -15.10 5.44
C ASN A 40 6.57 -13.72 5.80
N VAL A 41 5.37 -13.65 6.38
CA VAL A 41 4.66 -12.40 6.66
C VAL A 41 5.52 -11.43 7.47
N ASP A 42 6.07 -11.87 8.62
CA ASP A 42 6.86 -11.01 9.50
C ASP A 42 8.11 -10.46 8.80
N ARG A 43 8.79 -11.32 8.03
CA ARG A 43 9.99 -10.94 7.26
C ARG A 43 9.67 -9.91 6.19
N VAL A 44 8.54 -10.06 5.49
CA VAL A 44 8.09 -9.11 4.46
C VAL A 44 7.73 -7.76 5.10
N VAL A 45 6.97 -7.77 6.20
CA VAL A 45 6.60 -6.56 6.94
C VAL A 45 7.85 -5.81 7.41
N GLU A 46 8.80 -6.51 8.01
CA GLU A 46 10.04 -5.90 8.50
C GLU A 46 10.87 -5.29 7.35
N ALA A 47 10.98 -5.99 6.22
CA ALA A 47 11.68 -5.50 5.04
C ALA A 47 11.04 -4.22 4.48
N ILE A 48 9.70 -4.16 4.40
CA ILE A 48 8.98 -2.97 3.93
C ILE A 48 9.19 -1.80 4.89
N ILE A 49 9.10 -2.04 6.22
CA ILE A 49 9.34 -0.99 7.22
C ILE A 49 10.74 -0.41 7.04
N LYS A 50 11.77 -1.28 6.99
CA LYS A 50 13.17 -0.83 6.84
C LYS A 50 13.41 -0.03 5.56
N ALA A 51 12.76 -0.40 4.46
CA ALA A 51 12.96 0.27 3.18
C ALA A 51 12.15 1.56 3.03
N ALA A 52 10.93 1.61 3.56
CA ALA A 52 9.99 2.71 3.35
C ALA A 52 9.99 3.77 4.47
N HIS A 53 10.62 3.49 5.61
CA HIS A 53 10.65 4.41 6.74
C HIS A 53 11.59 5.60 6.49
N THR A 54 11.03 6.81 6.51
CA THR A 54 11.79 8.07 6.41
C THR A 54 11.79 8.85 7.73
N GLY A 55 10.97 8.45 8.70
CA GLY A 55 10.78 9.16 9.97
C GLY A 55 9.86 10.37 9.87
N LYS A 56 9.30 10.67 8.69
CA LYS A 56 8.42 11.81 8.46
C LYS A 56 6.95 11.39 8.49
N ILE A 57 6.08 12.36 8.77
CA ILE A 57 4.63 12.15 8.68
C ILE A 57 4.28 11.80 7.24
N GLY A 58 3.62 10.66 7.05
CA GLY A 58 3.15 10.20 5.74
C GLY A 58 3.87 8.98 5.17
N ASP A 59 4.78 8.33 5.91
CA ASP A 59 5.44 7.08 5.51
C ASP A 59 4.46 5.95 5.10
N GLY A 60 3.21 6.03 5.56
CA GLY A 60 2.12 5.17 5.10
C GLY A 60 1.67 4.18 6.17
N LYS A 61 1.08 3.07 5.73
CA LYS A 61 0.57 1.99 6.57
C LYS A 61 0.77 0.66 5.86
N ILE A 62 0.96 -0.40 6.63
CA ILE A 62 0.96 -1.77 6.15
C ILE A 62 -0.29 -2.44 6.74
N PHE A 63 -1.02 -3.17 5.90
CA PHE A 63 -2.17 -3.96 6.32
C PHE A 63 -1.92 -5.42 5.95
N VAL A 64 -2.25 -6.33 6.86
CA VAL A 64 -2.11 -7.77 6.68
C VAL A 64 -3.50 -8.37 6.73
N TYR A 65 -3.82 -9.21 5.75
CA TYR A 65 -5.09 -9.91 5.63
C TYR A 65 -4.80 -11.36 5.27
N ASP A 66 -5.60 -12.28 5.81
CA ASP A 66 -5.55 -13.68 5.42
C ASP A 66 -6.17 -13.87 4.03
N LEU A 67 -5.50 -14.64 3.17
CA LEU A 67 -6.05 -15.08 1.89
C LEU A 67 -6.62 -16.48 2.08
N SER A 68 -7.91 -16.65 1.80
CA SER A 68 -8.56 -17.96 1.86
C SER A 68 -8.10 -18.92 0.77
N GLN A 69 -7.68 -18.39 -0.38
CA GLN A 69 -7.23 -19.17 -1.52
C GLN A 69 -6.40 -18.30 -2.47
N ALA A 70 -5.36 -18.86 -3.08
CA ALA A 70 -4.66 -18.29 -4.23
C ALA A 70 -4.66 -19.28 -5.40
N VAL A 71 -4.76 -18.79 -6.64
CA VAL A 71 -4.75 -19.64 -7.84
C VAL A 71 -3.89 -19.00 -8.93
N ARG A 72 -2.93 -19.75 -9.46
CA ARG A 72 -2.12 -19.31 -10.60
C ARG A 72 -2.84 -19.64 -11.90
N ILE A 73 -3.39 -18.63 -12.57
CA ILE A 73 -4.21 -18.78 -13.79
C ILE A 73 -3.53 -19.65 -14.87
N ARG A 74 -2.21 -19.53 -15.03
CA ARG A 74 -1.45 -20.24 -16.07
C ARG A 74 -1.39 -21.75 -15.88
N THR A 75 -1.30 -22.22 -14.63
CA THR A 75 -1.02 -23.63 -14.30
C THR A 75 -2.17 -24.31 -13.55
N GLY A 76 -3.06 -23.54 -12.92
CA GLY A 76 -4.09 -24.04 -12.02
C GLY A 76 -3.57 -24.40 -10.64
N GLU A 77 -2.28 -24.21 -10.37
CA GLU A 77 -1.67 -24.40 -9.04
C GLU A 77 -2.36 -23.51 -8.02
N MET A 78 -2.45 -23.99 -6.78
CA MET A 78 -3.16 -23.33 -5.69
C MET A 78 -2.24 -22.97 -4.53
N ASP A 79 -2.64 -21.95 -3.78
CA ASP A 79 -2.05 -21.53 -2.51
C ASP A 79 -0.53 -21.39 -2.58
N SER A 80 0.24 -22.12 -1.78
CA SER A 80 1.70 -22.02 -1.75
C SER A 80 2.38 -22.29 -3.09
N GLU A 81 1.82 -23.16 -3.93
CA GLU A 81 2.33 -23.46 -5.28
C GLU A 81 1.97 -22.34 -6.27
N ALA A 82 0.90 -21.60 -5.98
CA ALA A 82 0.44 -20.49 -6.81
C ALA A 82 1.25 -19.20 -6.62
N LEU A 83 2.00 -19.09 -5.52
CA LEU A 83 2.80 -17.91 -5.16
C LEU A 83 4.16 -17.95 -5.86
#